data_AF-A0A918M210-F1
#
_entry.id   AF-A0A918M210-F1
#
_cell.length_a   1.000
_cell.length_b   1.000
_cell.length_c   1.000
_cell.angle_alpha   90.00
_cell.angle_beta   90.00
_cell.angle_gamma   90.00
#
_symmetry.space_group_name_H-M   'P 1'
#
loop_
_entity.id
_entity.type
_entity.pdbx_description
1 polymer ?
#
loop_
_entity_poly.entity_id
_entity_poly.type
_entity_poly.pdbx_seq_one_letter_code
_entity_poly.pdbx_strand_id
1 'polypeptide(L)' 'MARTQSKCGARTKHGGCCQRLAMVGAPRCNLHRGDWATYTIERERERERERERERARARVRRKRPKR' A
#
# COMPACT_ATOMS: atom_id res chain seq x y z
N MET A 1 -26.39 25.34 -3.44
CA MET A 1 -26.04 24.03 -2.86
C MET A 1 -24.55 24.02 -2.55
N ALA A 2 -24.15 23.97 -1.27
CA ALA A 2 -22.74 23.89 -0.92
C ALA A 2 -22.20 22.53 -1.38
N ARG A 3 -21.30 22.52 -2.37
CA ARG A 3 -20.53 21.32 -2.72
C ARG A 3 -19.58 21.04 -1.57
N THR A 4 -20.07 20.38 -0.54
CA THR A 4 -19.23 19.89 0.55
C THR A 4 -18.23 18.93 -0.08
N GLN A 5 -16.94 19.24 0.05
CA GLN A 5 -15.87 18.39 -0.49
C GLN A 5 -16.06 16.97 0.05
N SER A 6 -16.05 15.97 -0.84
CA SER A 6 -16.18 14.57 -0.46
C SER A 6 -14.98 14.14 0.38
N LYS A 7 -15.16 13.16 1.28
CA LYS A 7 -14.04 12.61 2.06
C LYS A 7 -13.16 11.72 1.16
N CYS A 8 -11.86 11.68 1.45
CA CYS A 8 -10.86 10.94 0.70
C CYS A 8 -11.11 9.41 0.68
N GLY A 9 -11.55 8.83 1.80
CA GLY A 9 -11.94 7.42 1.87
C GLY A 9 -10.81 6.39 1.67
N ALA A 10 -9.55 6.81 1.48
CA ALA A 10 -8.43 5.90 1.26
C ALA A 10 -8.12 5.06 2.51
N ARG A 11 -7.79 3.78 2.35
CA ARG A 11 -7.38 2.90 3.45
C ARG A 11 -6.05 3.35 4.04
N THR A 12 -6.02 3.55 5.36
CA THR A 12 -4.84 3.94 6.12
C THR A 12 -4.10 2.72 6.67
N LYS A 13 -2.85 2.90 7.11
CA LYS A 13 -2.03 1.86 7.75
C LYS A 13 -2.68 1.24 9.00
N HIS A 14 -3.55 2.00 9.67
CA HIS A 14 -4.25 1.58 10.87
C HIS A 14 -5.58 0.85 10.59
N GLY A 15 -5.84 0.49 9.33
CA GLY A 15 -7.04 -0.28 8.93
C GLY A 15 -8.30 0.56 8.72
N GLY A 16 -8.27 1.86 9.01
CA GLY A 16 -9.40 2.78 8.83
C GLY A 16 -9.46 3.45 7.45
N CYS A 17 -10.55 4.17 7.19
CA CYS A 17 -10.68 5.04 6.01
C CYS A 17 -10.22 6.46 6.32
N CYS A 18 -9.57 7.11 5.35
CA CYS A 18 -9.10 8.48 5.49
C CYS A 18 -10.28 9.45 5.56
N GLN A 19 -10.40 10.14 6.69
CA GLN A 19 -11.46 11.11 6.96
C GLN A 19 -11.16 12.52 6.43
N ARG A 20 -9.95 12.75 5.89
CA ARG A 20 -9.57 14.05 5.30
C ARG A 20 -10.44 14.36 4.08
N LEU A 21 -10.69 15.64 3.83
CA LEU A 21 -11.37 16.09 2.62
C LEU A 21 -10.54 15.72 1.39
N ALA A 22 -11.21 15.23 0.36
CA ALA A 22 -10.65 15.11 -0.97
C ALA A 22 -10.42 16.52 -1.53
N MET A 23 -9.38 16.68 -2.34
CA MET A 23 -9.15 17.96 -3.00
C MET A 23 -10.24 18.23 -4.03
N VAL A 24 -10.54 19.51 -4.27
CA VAL A 24 -11.47 19.93 -5.31
C VAL A 24 -11.02 19.35 -6.67
N GLY A 25 -11.91 18.60 -7.32
CA GLY A 25 -11.62 17.95 -8.60
C GLY A 25 -10.81 16.65 -8.50
N ALA A 26 -10.51 16.16 -7.30
CA ALA A 26 -9.82 14.88 -7.09
C ALA A 26 -10.64 13.96 -6.18
N PRO A 27 -10.60 12.63 -6.39
CA PRO A 27 -11.31 11.68 -5.52
C PRO A 27 -10.62 11.47 -4.16
N ARG A 28 -9.37 11.94 -3.99
CA ARG A 28 -8.54 11.67 -2.80
C ARG A 28 -7.83 12.93 -2.29
N CYS A 29 -7.44 12.93 -1.02
CA CYS A 29 -6.69 14.01 -0.41
C CYS A 29 -5.24 14.03 -0.91
N ASN A 30 -4.52 15.11 -0.62
CA ASN A 30 -3.11 15.31 -0.98
C ASN A 30 -2.18 14.14 -0.61
N LEU A 31 -2.46 13.42 0.48
CA LEU A 31 -1.65 12.28 0.93
C LEU A 31 -1.95 10.97 0.18
N HIS A 32 -3.07 10.91 -0.52
CA HIS A 32 -3.54 9.69 -1.20
C HIS A 32 -3.80 9.90 -2.69
N ARG A 33 -3.48 11.08 -3.23
CA ARG A 33 -3.44 11.34 -4.66
C ARG A 33 -2.19 10.63 -5.21
N GLY A 34 -2.37 9.57 -6.00
CA GLY A 34 -1.26 8.91 -6.71
C GLY A 34 -0.58 9.94 -7.60
N ASP A 35 0.76 10.02 -7.66
CA ASP A 35 1.69 8.92 -7.93
C ASP A 35 2.51 8.35 -6.76
N TRP A 36 2.33 8.86 -5.53
CA TRP A 36 3.18 8.48 -4.38
C TRP A 36 2.36 8.18 -3.13
N ALA A 37 1.24 7.47 -3.26
CA ALA A 37 0.55 6.98 -2.06
C ALA A 37 1.55 6.08 -1.31
N THR A 38 2.21 6.66 -0.31
CA THR A 38 3.33 6.07 0.43
C THR A 38 2.96 4.67 0.92
N TYR A 39 1.69 4.51 1.31
CA TYR A 39 1.12 3.22 1.67
C TYR A 39 1.20 2.14 0.56
N THR A 40 0.82 2.43 -0.68
CA THR A 40 0.87 1.41 -1.75
C THR A 40 2.31 1.06 -2.11
N ILE A 41 3.18 2.06 -2.21
CA ILE A 41 4.61 1.84 -2.49
C ILE A 41 5.28 1.06 -1.36
N GLU A 42 5.01 1.40 -0.09
CA GLU A 42 5.53 0.67 1.06
C GLU A 42 5.02 -0.77 1.10
N ARG A 43 3.74 -0.99 0.79
CA ARG A 43 3.13 -2.32 0.76
C ARG A 43 3.65 -3.19 -0.39
N GLU A 44 3.95 -2.60 -1.54
CA GLU A 44 4.57 -3.30 -2.66
C GLU A 44 6.03 -3.68 -2.33
N ARG A 45 6.79 -2.75 -1.73
CA ARG A 45 8.15 -3.03 -1.24
C ARG A 45 8.18 -4.12 -0.17
N GLU A 46 7.18 -4.17 0.72
CA GLU A 46 7.07 -5.24 1.71
C GLU A 46 6.81 -6.59 1.05
N ARG A 47 5.88 -6.64 0.09
CA ARG A 47 5.60 -7.85 -0.69
C ARG A 47 6.81 -8.34 -1.48
N GLU A 48 7.61 -7.43 -2.03
CA GLU A 48 8.84 -7.78 -2.74
C GLU A 48 9.85 -8.43 -1.80
N ARG A 49 10.07 -7.86 -0.61
CA ARG A 49 10.95 -8.43 0.42
C ARG A 49 10.48 -9.81 0.90
N GLU A 50 9.17 -10.00 1.04
CA GLU A 50 8.61 -11.30 1.39
C GLU A 50 8.89 -12.35 0.30
N ARG A 51 8.67 -11.98 -0.97
CA ARG A 51 8.98 -12.85 -2.12
C ARG A 51 10.47 -13.18 -2.20
N GLU A 52 11.34 -12.22 -1.92
CA GLU A 52 12.79 -12.46 -1.85
C GLU A 52 13.13 -13.46 -0.75
N ARG A 53 12.57 -13.30 0.46
CA ARG A 53 12.76 -14.24 1.57
C ARG A 53 12.25 -15.63 1.23
N GLU A 54 11.11 -15.74 0.56
CA GLU A 54 10.57 -17.02 0.12
C GLU A 54 11.50 -17.69 -0.90
N ARG A 55 11.98 -16.94 -1.90
CA ARG A 55 12.96 -17.42 -2.89
C ARG A 55 14.26 -17.87 -2.22
N ALA A 56 14.76 -17.14 -1.24
CA ALA A 56 15.94 -17.52 -0.47
C ALA A 56 15.72 -18.84 0.29
N ARG A 57 14.57 -18.99 0.98
CA ARG A 57 14.19 -20.25 1.65
C ARG A 57 14.08 -21.40 0.66
N ALA A 58 13.48 -21.19 -0.51
CA ALA A 58 13.36 -22.21 -1.55
C ALA A 58 14.73 -22.64 -2.09
N ARG A 59 15.67 -21.70 -2.29
CA ARG A 59 17.05 -22.00 -2.69
C ARG A 59 17.77 -22.85 -1.65
N VAL A 60 17.64 -22.53 -0.36
CA VAL A 60 18.21 -23.33 0.72
C VAL A 60 17.60 -24.74 0.76
N ARG A 61 16.28 -24.86 0.61
CA ARG A 61 15.61 -26.18 0.55
C ARG A 61 16.08 -27.01 -0.64
N ARG A 62 16.27 -26.41 -1.81
CA ARG A 62 16.79 -27.11 -3.01
C ARG A 62 18.23 -27.57 -2.86
N LYS A 63 19.08 -26.79 -2.18
CA LYS A 63 20.49 -27.14 -1.92
C LYS A 63 20.69 -28.17 -0.80
N ARG A 64 19.66 -28.43 0.00
CA ARG A 64 19.75 -29.38 1.11
C ARG A 64 19.67 -30.81 0.55
N PRO A 65 20.72 -31.64 0.69
CA PRO A 65 20.70 -33.01 0.20
C PRO A 65 19.61 -33.79 0.93
N LYS A 66 18.79 -34.53 0.18
CA LYS A 66 17.89 -35.53 0.77
C LYS A 66 18.78 -36.63 1.33
N ARG A 67 18.84 -36.74 2.66
CA ARG A 67 19.36 -37.92 3.34
C ARG A 67 18.45 -39.11 3.07
#